data_AF-A0A1F2T000-F1
#
_entry.id   AF-A0A1F2T000-F1
#
_cell.length_a   1.000
_cell.length_b   1.000
_cell.length_c   1.000
_cell.angle_alpha   90.00
_cell.angle_beta   90.00
_cell.angle_gamma   90.00
#
_symmetry.space_group_name_H-M   'P 1'
#
loop_
_entity.id
_entity.type
_entity.pdbx_description
1 polymer ?
#
loop_
_entity_poly.entity_id
_entity_poly.type
_entity_poly.pdbx_seq_one_letter_code
_entity_poly.pdbx_strand_id
1 'polypeptide(L)'
;MNPNGTVRNLRPFSPGQSGNPGGKPVAARNKLQGEFLRALADDFERYGIYAIARARRMDPLGYVKVCASLMPKEFELTRSLNEFTDEQLDAAIITIRAILAVESDGSNGANAIELQPSKNLPARQDDVRRR
;
A
#
# COMPACT_ATOMS: atom_id res chain seq x y z
N MET A 1 27.12 -23.48 32.24
CA MET A 1 25.98 -24.01 33.02
C MET A 1 25.47 -22.87 33.90
N ASN A 2 24.20 -22.44 33.79
CA ASN A 2 23.69 -21.34 34.61
C ASN A 2 23.56 -21.78 36.09
N PRO A 3 24.10 -21.03 37.06
CA PRO A 3 24.21 -21.48 38.45
C PRO A 3 22.96 -21.26 39.32
N ASN A 4 21.85 -20.74 38.78
CA ASN A 4 20.65 -20.40 39.56
C ASN A 4 19.35 -20.67 38.78
N GLY A 5 18.92 -21.93 38.61
CA GLY A 5 17.78 -22.19 37.73
C GLY A 5 17.07 -23.54 37.79
N THR A 6 17.24 -24.36 38.82
CA THR A 6 16.45 -25.59 38.91
C THR A 6 15.12 -25.29 39.60
N VAL A 7 14.12 -24.89 38.80
CA VAL A 7 12.73 -24.85 39.22
C VAL A 7 12.33 -26.24 39.73
N ARG A 8 12.17 -26.37 41.06
CA ARG A 8 11.83 -27.64 41.71
C ARG A 8 10.43 -28.07 41.24
N ASN A 9 10.31 -29.32 40.78
CA ASN A 9 9.06 -30.01 40.36
C ASN A 9 8.63 -29.91 38.88
N LEU A 10 9.45 -29.45 37.94
CA LEU A 10 9.09 -29.58 36.52
C LEU A 10 9.40 -31.00 36.01
N ARG A 11 8.37 -31.66 35.46
CA ARG A 11 8.53 -32.91 34.72
C ARG A 11 8.82 -32.57 33.24
N PRO A 12 9.94 -33.05 32.66
CA PRO A 12 10.20 -32.85 31.24
C PRO A 12 9.11 -33.54 30.39
N PHE A 13 8.73 -32.92 29.28
CA PHE A 13 7.77 -33.49 28.33
C PHE A 13 8.35 -34.77 27.70
N SER A 14 7.47 -35.73 27.38
CA SER A 14 7.88 -36.95 26.68
C SER A 14 8.53 -36.61 25.33
N PRO A 15 9.58 -37.32 24.89
CA PRO A 15 10.17 -37.12 23.58
C PRO A 15 9.11 -37.19 22.48
N GLY A 16 9.00 -36.12 21.66
CA GLY A 16 7.99 -36.00 20.60
C GLY A 16 6.67 -35.34 21.02
N GLN A 17 6.47 -35.01 22.29
CA GLN A 17 5.29 -34.30 22.77
C GLN A 17 5.61 -32.82 23.05
N SER A 18 4.87 -31.90 22.44
CA SER A 18 4.97 -30.48 22.78
C SER A 18 4.25 -30.19 24.11
N GLY A 19 4.72 -29.19 24.86
CA GLY A 19 4.03 -28.70 26.07
C GLY A 19 2.68 -28.03 25.79
N ASN A 20 2.31 -27.87 24.52
CA ASN A 20 0.99 -27.44 24.07
C ASN A 20 0.51 -28.37 22.94
N PRO A 21 -0.10 -29.53 23.29
CA PRO A 21 -0.53 -30.54 22.33
C PRO A 21 -1.54 -30.04 21.29
N GLY A 22 -2.30 -29.00 21.61
CA GLY A 22 -3.30 -28.38 20.72
C GLY A 22 -2.79 -27.20 19.90
N GLY A 23 -1.53 -26.79 20.07
CA GLY A 23 -0.96 -25.62 19.39
C GLY A 23 -1.68 -24.32 19.73
N LYS A 24 -1.37 -23.25 18.99
CA LYS A 24 -2.15 -22.01 19.07
C LYS A 24 -3.54 -22.29 18.48
N PRO A 25 -4.65 -21.83 19.11
CA PRO A 25 -5.98 -22.04 18.54
C PRO A 25 -6.02 -21.57 17.09
N VAL A 26 -6.48 -22.46 16.21
CA VAL A 26 -6.58 -22.20 14.78
C VAL A 26 -7.45 -20.95 14.59
N ALA A 27 -6.97 -20.01 13.78
CA ALA A 27 -7.62 -18.73 13.49
C ALA A 27 -7.80 -17.74 14.68
N ALA A 28 -7.14 -17.93 15.83
CA ALA A 28 -7.23 -16.98 16.96
C ALA A 28 -6.95 -15.52 16.56
N ARG A 29 -5.99 -15.30 15.66
CA ARG A 29 -5.66 -13.96 15.13
C ARG A 29 -6.80 -13.38 14.29
N ASN A 30 -7.37 -14.18 13.39
CA ASN A 30 -8.43 -13.73 12.50
C ASN A 30 -9.71 -13.42 13.29
N LYS A 31 -10.01 -14.24 14.30
CA LYS A 31 -11.10 -14.00 15.23
C LYS A 31 -10.92 -12.67 15.98
N LEU A 32 -9.75 -12.47 16.58
CA LEU A 32 -9.43 -11.21 17.28
C LEU A 32 -9.54 -9.99 16.36
N GLN A 33 -9.05 -10.09 15.13
CA GLN A 33 -9.15 -9.00 14.15
C GLN A 33 -10.61 -8.67 13.83
N GLY A 34 -11.46 -9.68 13.59
CA GLY A 34 -12.88 -9.46 13.29
C GLY A 34 -13.64 -8.85 14.47
N GLU A 35 -13.44 -9.38 15.69
CA GLU A 35 -14.07 -8.85 16.90
C GLU A 35 -13.63 -7.43 17.20
N PHE A 36 -12.33 -7.13 17.02
CA PHE A 36 -11.78 -5.79 17.20
C PHE A 36 -12.37 -4.79 16.22
N LEU A 37 -12.41 -5.12 14.92
CA LEU A 37 -12.97 -4.22 13.90
C LEU A 37 -14.46 -3.98 14.11
N ARG A 38 -15.23 -4.99 14.55
CA ARG A 38 -16.65 -4.82 14.89
C ARG A 38 -16.82 -3.88 16.08
N ALA A 39 -16.08 -4.10 17.18
CA ALA A 39 -16.15 -3.23 18.35
C ALA A 39 -15.75 -1.78 18.01
N LEU A 40 -14.73 -1.60 17.17
CA LEU A 40 -14.30 -0.29 16.71
C LEU A 40 -15.36 0.40 15.85
N ALA A 41 -16.05 -0.34 14.96
CA ALA A 41 -17.14 0.20 14.17
C ALA A 41 -18.32 0.65 15.05
N ASP A 42 -18.70 -0.17 16.03
CA ASP A 42 -19.79 0.13 16.98
C ASP A 42 -19.47 1.33 17.88
N ASP A 43 -18.20 1.53 18.24
CA ASP A 43 -17.72 2.71 18.97
C ASP A 43 -17.73 3.96 18.08
N PHE A 44 -17.27 3.83 16.83
CA PHE A 44 -17.22 4.92 15.87
C PHE A 44 -18.63 5.37 15.45
N GLU A 45 -19.61 4.47 15.35
CA GLU A 45 -21.00 4.83 15.07
C GLU A 45 -21.58 5.73 16.18
N ARG A 46 -21.21 5.46 17.45
CA ARG A 46 -21.71 6.19 18.62
C ARG A 46 -20.94 7.48 18.91
N TYR A 47 -19.62 7.45 18.77
CA TYR A 47 -18.73 8.53 19.23
C TYR A 47 -17.82 9.10 18.14
N GLY A 48 -17.87 8.58 16.92
CA GLY A 48 -16.96 8.94 15.82
C GLY A 48 -17.01 10.41 15.45
N ILE A 49 -18.20 11.04 15.43
CA ILE A 49 -18.35 12.47 15.15
C ILE A 49 -17.61 13.31 16.19
N TYR A 50 -17.77 12.96 17.48
CA TYR A 50 -17.08 13.64 18.57
C TYR A 50 -15.57 13.41 18.50
N ALA A 51 -15.13 12.19 18.20
CA ALA A 51 -13.72 11.86 18.02
C ALA A 51 -13.09 12.67 16.88
N ILE A 52 -13.78 12.81 15.74
CA ILE A 52 -13.34 13.65 14.60
C ILE A 52 -13.24 15.12 15.02
N ALA A 53 -14.26 15.66 15.68
CA ALA A 53 -14.26 17.05 16.13
C ALA A 53 -13.12 17.33 17.12
N ARG A 54 -12.84 16.37 18.02
CA ARG A 54 -11.73 16.43 18.96
C ARG A 54 -10.37 16.32 18.26
N ALA A 55 -10.23 15.40 17.29
CA ALA A 55 -9.01 15.25 16.49
C ALA A 55 -8.68 16.55 15.75
N ARG A 56 -9.68 17.19 15.11
CA ARG A 56 -9.51 18.50 14.45
C ARG A 56 -8.99 19.58 15.39
N ARG A 57 -9.40 19.56 16.67
CA ARG A 57 -8.98 20.56 17.66
C ARG A 57 -7.61 20.26 18.28
N MET A 58 -7.33 18.99 18.57
CA MET A 58 -6.12 18.58 19.29
C MET A 58 -4.91 18.38 18.37
N ASP A 59 -5.12 17.82 17.18
CA ASP A 59 -4.09 17.64 16.15
C ASP A 59 -4.68 17.93 14.75
N PRO A 60 -4.73 19.23 14.38
CA PRO A 60 -5.27 19.64 13.09
C PRO A 60 -4.49 19.04 11.91
N LEU A 61 -3.17 18.88 12.04
CA LEU A 61 -2.33 18.33 10.97
C LEU A 61 -2.58 16.83 10.79
N GLY A 62 -2.68 16.07 11.88
CA GLY A 62 -3.08 14.67 11.86
C GLY A 62 -4.47 14.48 11.25
N TYR A 63 -5.43 15.33 11.61
CA TYR A 63 -6.76 15.33 11.01
C TYR A 63 -6.73 15.51 9.48
N VAL A 64 -6.02 16.52 8.98
CA VAL A 64 -5.87 16.76 7.52
C VAL A 64 -5.17 15.58 6.84
N LYS A 65 -4.14 14.99 7.46
CA LYS A 65 -3.45 13.80 6.93
C LYS A 65 -4.40 12.59 6.82
N VAL A 66 -5.26 12.37 7.81
CA VAL A 66 -6.28 11.31 7.76
C VAL A 66 -7.25 11.57 6.60
N CYS A 67 -7.74 12.81 6.46
CA CYS A 67 -8.60 13.18 5.32
C CYS A 67 -7.91 12.93 3.97
N ALA A 68 -6.64 13.31 3.82
CA ALA A 68 -5.86 13.06 2.61
C ALA A 68 -5.64 11.56 2.36
N SER A 69 -5.45 10.76 3.42
CA SER A 69 -5.23 9.31 3.29
C SER A 69 -6.46 8.52 2.83
N LEU A 70 -7.65 9.08 3.04
CA LEU A 70 -8.90 8.51 2.55
C LEU A 70 -9.12 8.81 1.06
N MET A 71 -8.39 9.77 0.51
CA MET A 71 -8.47 10.08 -0.91
C MET A 71 -7.59 9.11 -1.71
N PRO A 72 -8.09 8.60 -2.86
CA PRO A 72 -7.26 7.85 -3.78
C PRO A 72 -6.01 8.66 -4.12
N LYS A 73 -4.84 8.02 -4.05
CA LYS A 73 -3.57 8.67 -4.43
C LYS A 73 -3.52 8.97 -5.92
N GLU A 74 -4.15 8.10 -6.71
CA GLU A 74 -4.25 8.20 -8.15
C GLU A 74 -5.73 8.07 -8.51
N PHE A 75 -6.29 9.10 -9.13
CA PHE A 75 -7.52 8.92 -9.88
C PHE A 75 -7.12 8.23 -11.19
N GLU A 76 -7.23 6.90 -11.23
CA GLU A 76 -7.26 6.17 -12.48
C GLU A 76 -8.55 6.58 -13.22
N LEU A 77 -8.50 7.73 -13.89
CA LEU A 77 -9.49 8.08 -14.89
C LEU A 77 -9.13 7.31 -16.15
N THR A 78 -9.32 5.99 -16.10
CA THR A 78 -9.20 5.11 -17.26
C THR A 78 -10.40 5.38 -18.17
N ARG A 79 -10.43 6.56 -18.80
CA ARG A 79 -11.26 6.75 -19.99
C ARG A 79 -10.60 5.90 -21.05
N SER A 80 -11.16 4.71 -21.25
CA SER A 80 -10.62 3.76 -22.21
C SER A 80 -10.61 4.46 -23.57
N LEU A 81 -9.41 4.68 -24.13
CA LEU A 81 -9.28 5.20 -25.49
C LEU A 81 -9.86 4.23 -26.52
N ASN A 82 -10.17 2.99 -26.11
CA ASN A 82 -10.85 1.97 -26.91
C ASN A 82 -12.30 2.33 -27.26
N GLU A 83 -12.86 3.38 -26.66
CA GLU A 83 -14.20 3.89 -27.03
C GLU A 83 -14.18 4.76 -28.29
N PHE A 84 -12.99 5.17 -28.76
CA PHE A 84 -12.84 5.93 -30.00
C PHE A 84 -12.58 5.00 -31.18
N THR A 85 -13.13 5.34 -32.35
CA THR A 85 -12.79 4.63 -33.59
C THR A 85 -11.38 5.01 -34.05
N ASP A 86 -10.78 4.18 -34.92
CA ASP A 86 -9.45 4.44 -35.47
C ASP A 86 -9.39 5.80 -36.18
N GLU A 87 -10.46 6.21 -36.88
CA GLU A 87 -10.53 7.52 -37.55
C GLU A 87 -10.57 8.68 -36.56
N GLN A 88 -11.25 8.50 -35.42
CA GLN A 88 -11.32 9.51 -34.37
C GLN A 88 -9.96 9.65 -33.66
N LEU A 89 -9.25 8.54 -33.47
CA LEU A 89 -7.90 8.53 -32.93
C LEU A 89 -6.92 9.22 -33.88
N ASP A 90 -6.98 8.92 -35.18
CA ASP A 90 -6.14 9.57 -36.18
C ASP A 90 -6.38 11.09 -36.25
N ALA A 91 -7.64 11.51 -36.23
CA ALA A 91 -7.99 12.94 -36.20
C ALA A 91 -7.46 13.63 -34.93
N ALA A 92 -7.54 12.97 -33.78
CA ALA A 92 -6.99 13.48 -32.53
C ALA A 92 -5.45 13.61 -32.59
N ILE A 93 -4.76 12.61 -33.14
CA ILE A 93 -3.29 12.61 -33.30
C ILE A 93 -2.84 13.75 -34.22
N ILE A 94 -3.52 13.95 -35.35
CA ILE A 94 -3.22 15.06 -36.28
C ILE A 94 -3.35 16.40 -35.56
N THR A 95 -4.44 16.58 -34.81
CA THR A 95 -4.71 17.82 -34.08
C THR A 95 -3.66 18.11 -33.01
N ILE A 96 -3.31 17.10 -32.20
CA ILE A 96 -2.30 17.24 -31.15
C ILE A 96 -0.93 17.57 -31.73
N ARG A 97 -0.52 16.90 -32.81
CA ARG A 97 0.75 17.19 -33.50
C ARG A 97 0.81 18.61 -34.03
N ALA A 98 -0.29 19.13 -34.57
CA ALA A 98 -0.36 20.50 -35.05
C ALA A 98 -0.20 21.51 -33.90
N ILE A 99 -0.83 21.27 -32.75
CA ILE A 99 -0.69 22.12 -31.56
C ILE A 99 0.74 22.11 -31.03
N LEU A 100 1.37 20.93 -30.92
CA LEU A 100 2.75 20.80 -30.42
C LEU A 100 3.78 21.42 -31.35
N ALA A 101 3.59 21.32 -32.67
CA ALA A 101 4.46 21.96 -33.66
C ALA A 101 4.40 23.49 -33.54
N VAL A 102 3.23 24.04 -33.24
CA VAL A 102 3.01 25.48 -33.01
C VAL A 102 3.71 25.96 -31.72
N GLU A 103 3.73 25.15 -30.66
CA GLU A 103 4.47 25.47 -29.43
C GLU A 103 5.99 25.44 -29.62
N SER A 104 6.52 24.56 -30.46
CA SER A 104 7.97 24.47 -30.70
C SER A 104 8.57 25.62 -31.51
N ASP A 105 7.78 26.34 -32.32
CA ASP A 105 8.23 27.49 -33.11
C ASP A 105 8.16 28.83 -32.33
N GLY A 106 7.62 28.81 -31.10
CA GLY A 106 7.42 29.97 -30.23
C GLY A 106 8.52 30.30 -29.22
N SER A 107 9.80 30.00 -29.50
CA SER A 107 11.02 30.46 -28.82
C SER A 107 11.27 30.14 -27.32
N ASN A 108 12.48 29.59 -27.10
CA ASN A 108 13.41 29.75 -25.95
C ASN A 108 13.17 29.04 -24.60
N GLY A 109 13.97 27.98 -24.40
CA GLY A 109 15.01 27.99 -23.35
C GLY A 109 14.63 27.46 -21.97
N ALA A 110 15.43 26.49 -21.50
CA ALA A 110 15.43 25.91 -20.14
C ALA A 110 14.31 24.91 -19.81
N ASN A 111 14.46 23.70 -20.33
CA ASN A 111 14.82 22.53 -19.50
C ASN A 111 14.93 21.32 -20.42
N ALA A 112 16.14 21.00 -20.85
CA ALA A 112 16.44 19.67 -21.34
C ALA A 112 16.22 18.70 -20.17
N ILE A 113 15.04 18.06 -20.11
CA ILE A 113 14.84 16.88 -19.30
C ILE A 113 15.67 15.79 -19.99
N GLU A 114 16.93 15.70 -19.59
CA GLU A 114 17.81 14.62 -19.99
C GLU A 114 17.17 13.32 -19.52
N LEU A 115 16.59 12.57 -20.46
CA LEU A 115 16.14 11.20 -20.24
C LEU A 115 17.38 10.35 -20.00
N GLN A 116 17.86 10.36 -18.75
CA GLN A 116 18.90 9.46 -18.29
C GLN A 116 18.39 8.02 -18.50
N PRO A 117 19.08 7.17 -19.27
CA PRO A 117 18.69 5.77 -19.40
C PRO A 117 18.77 5.13 -18.01
N SER A 118 17.65 4.56 -17.56
CA SER A 118 17.51 3.89 -16.27
C SER A 118 18.67 2.92 -16.07
N LYS A 119 19.59 3.26 -15.15
CA LYS A 119 20.79 2.46 -14.88
C LYS A 119 20.59 1.36 -13.83
N ASN A 120 19.36 1.08 -13.42
CA ASN A 120 19.10 0.02 -12.44
C ASN A 120 17.91 -0.84 -12.87
N LEU A 121 18.19 -1.79 -13.77
CA LEU A 121 17.47 -3.06 -13.77
C LEU A 121 18.35 -4.04 -12.98
N PRO A 122 17.91 -4.57 -11.82
CA PRO A 122 18.66 -5.64 -11.18
C PRO A 122 18.74 -6.81 -12.16
N ALA A 123 19.97 -7.30 -12.39
CA ALA A 123 20.23 -8.43 -13.27
C ALA A 123 19.26 -9.56 -12.95
N ARG A 124 18.57 -10.08 -13.97
CA ARG A 124 17.82 -11.33 -13.87
C ARG A 124 18.81 -12.38 -13.36
N GLN A 125 18.58 -12.86 -12.15
CA GLN A 125 19.28 -14.03 -11.64
C GLN A 125 18.76 -15.20 -12.45
N ASP A 126 19.48 -15.52 -13.53
CA ASP A 126 19.34 -16.81 -14.18
C ASP A 126 19.83 -17.85 -13.17
N ASP A 127 18.88 -18.53 -12.52
CA ASP A 127 19.13 -19.67 -11.65
C ASP A 127 19.71 -20.82 -12.47
N VAL A 128 21.02 -20.72 -12.74
CA VAL A 128 21.87 -21.84 -13.11
C VAL A 128 22.06 -22.68 -11.85
N ARG A 129 21.12 -23.59 -11.62
CA ARG A 129 21.39 -24.82 -10.86
C ARG A 129 20.92 -26.03 -11.66
N ARG A 130 21.65 -26.32 -12.74
CA ARG A 130 21.99 -27.70 -13.06
C ARG A 130 23.02 -28.17 -12.03
N ARG A 131 22.61 -29.05 -11.13
CA ARG A 131 23.36 -30.22 -10.67
C ARG A 131 22.45 -31.07 -9.79
#